data_AF-A0AAV6WC02-F1
#
_entry.id   AF-A0AAV6WC02-F1
#
_cell.length_a   1.000
_cell.length_b   1.000
_cell.length_c   1.000
_cell.angle_alpha   90.00
_cell.angle_beta   90.00
_cell.angle_gamma   90.00
#
_symmetry.space_group_name_H-M   'P 1'
#
loop_
_entity.id
_entity.type
_entity.pdbx_description
1 polymer ?
#
loop_
_entity_poly.entity_id
_entity_poly.type
_entity_poly.pdbx_seq_one_letter_code
_entity_poly.pdbx_strand_id
1 'polypeptide(L)'
;MSRLRNMQKKDFMNSNFNVYGLYAYDTIWVIARSIDRFLKEHGNMSFSLGANLQLRNVKVFDGGGLLLDIISKTNFTGLTGQVKFDADNNLMNIDYEIINVVGETTFKVGYWSNDTGLSVQSPESLKRNKFVSTVRGQKLDIITWPGGEVEKPRGWVVATAEKPLRIGVPKTVSFTEFEDFCIDLFNEVLKMVPYEVPFRFEPFGDGLNNPSYDELVRMVADDIFDAAVGDIAIVTNRTKVVDFTQPFVATGLVVLAPIENSISSGWVFLKPFTLEMWCVTAASFVIIAVVIWMLEHRVNDDFRGPPRRQMQKMFLFSFSTLFKANREKVVSTLGKFVMVVWLFILLVITSSYTASLSSILTVQQLSTPITGINSLISSGLPIGFQVGSFAYSYMMDSLDIHRSRLVSLGSPEEYESALRRGPTNGGVAAIVDEIPYVELFLSKQSDFGIVGQTFTRSGWGFAFQKGSPLAADMSTAILNLAESGQLEKIHDKWFCKPGSCPEERMRKSEDNRLHLKSFLALYSFCGIFALTAFFIFLIRAVRQYIKYATKQMDPSASSLSMSSNIVFGQAAVRNFLKFFDEKEEAVKGFFAQHGNPTTQVSQ
;
A
#
# COMPACT_ATOMS: atom_id res chain seq x y z
N MET A 1 -1.69 31.92 59.16
CA MET A 1 -2.99 31.18 59.11
C MET A 1 -3.31 30.33 60.36
N SER A 2 -2.33 29.79 61.10
CA SER A 2 -2.56 28.98 62.33
C SER A 2 -3.33 29.74 63.43
N ARG A 3 -3.06 31.04 63.59
CA ARG A 3 -3.76 31.92 64.55
C ARG A 3 -5.20 32.27 64.17
N LEU A 4 -5.51 32.38 62.87
CA LEU A 4 -6.87 32.63 62.37
C LEU A 4 -7.80 31.47 62.74
N ARG A 5 -7.32 30.23 62.56
CA ARG A 5 -8.05 29.02 62.93
C ARG A 5 -8.27 28.91 64.45
N ASN A 6 -7.32 29.41 65.26
CA ASN A 6 -7.46 29.51 66.72
C ASN A 6 -8.41 30.64 67.16
N MET A 7 -8.57 31.70 66.37
CA MET A 7 -9.57 32.75 66.61
C MET A 7 -10.98 32.31 66.17
N GLN A 8 -11.10 31.60 65.04
CA GLN A 8 -12.35 30.96 64.62
C GLN A 8 -12.85 29.89 65.60
N LYS A 9 -11.94 29.18 66.29
CA LYS A 9 -12.29 28.20 67.35
C LYS A 9 -12.87 28.82 68.63
N LYS A 10 -12.77 30.14 68.81
CA LYS A 10 -13.31 30.89 69.95
C LYS A 10 -14.59 31.64 69.56
N ASP A 11 -15.52 31.00 68.85
CA ASP A 11 -16.93 31.40 68.60
C ASP A 11 -17.25 32.91 68.37
N PHE A 12 -16.27 33.71 67.95
CA PHE A 12 -16.46 35.09 67.58
C PHE A 12 -16.26 35.20 66.07
N MET A 13 -17.41 35.34 65.40
CA MET A 13 -17.63 35.83 64.03
C MET A 13 -17.76 34.79 62.91
N ASN A 14 -19.02 34.67 62.49
CA ASN A 14 -19.53 33.94 61.33
C ASN A 14 -19.33 34.73 60.01
N SER A 15 -18.24 35.48 59.87
CA SER A 15 -17.98 36.33 58.70
C SER A 15 -16.68 35.93 58.02
N ASN A 16 -16.76 35.55 56.74
CA ASN A 16 -15.64 35.38 55.83
C ASN A 16 -14.84 36.69 55.70
N PHE A 17 -13.91 36.93 56.62
CA PHE A 17 -12.97 38.03 56.47
C PHE A 17 -12.07 37.74 55.26
N ASN A 18 -12.16 38.59 54.24
CA ASN A 18 -11.22 38.58 53.13
C ASN A 18 -9.81 38.92 53.65
N VAL A 19 -8.77 38.41 53.00
CA VAL A 19 -7.35 38.66 53.35
C VAL A 19 -7.06 40.15 53.47
N TYR A 20 -7.71 40.99 52.65
CA TYR A 20 -7.63 42.45 52.74
C TYR A 20 -8.08 43.02 54.09
N GLY A 21 -9.05 42.40 54.76
CA GLY A 21 -9.48 42.82 56.11
C GLY A 21 -8.40 42.57 57.16
N LEU A 22 -7.64 41.48 57.03
CA LEU A 22 -6.50 41.19 57.89
C LEU A 22 -5.34 42.16 57.65
N TYR A 23 -5.06 42.49 56.38
CA TYR A 23 -4.07 43.51 56.04
C TYR A 23 -4.49 44.91 56.53
N ALA A 24 -5.77 45.27 56.44
CA ALA A 24 -6.26 46.54 56.96
C ALA A 24 -6.06 46.66 58.47
N TYR A 25 -6.32 45.59 59.23
CA TYR A 25 -6.05 45.54 60.67
C TYR A 25 -4.57 45.77 60.99
N ASP A 26 -3.68 45.03 60.32
CA ASP A 26 -2.24 45.16 60.54
C ASP A 26 -1.73 46.55 60.10
N THR A 27 -2.28 47.12 59.03
CA THR A 27 -1.96 48.48 58.55
C THR A 27 -2.32 49.54 59.59
N ILE A 28 -3.50 49.46 60.20
CA ILE A 28 -3.91 50.39 61.26
C ILE A 28 -2.94 50.31 62.44
N TRP A 29 -2.49 49.10 62.80
CA TRP A 29 -1.50 48.92 63.86
C TRP A 29 -0.11 49.44 63.50
N VAL A 30 0.34 49.29 62.25
CA VAL A 30 1.57 49.91 61.74
C VAL A 30 1.48 51.42 61.92
N ILE A 31 0.40 52.04 61.44
CA ILE A 31 0.21 53.49 61.49
C ILE A 31 0.13 53.98 62.94
N ALA A 32 -0.70 53.36 63.78
CA ALA A 32 -0.90 53.76 65.17
C ALA A 32 0.41 53.71 65.96
N ARG A 33 1.20 52.64 65.80
CA ARG A 33 2.51 52.50 66.46
C ARG A 33 3.53 53.49 65.91
N SER A 34 3.49 53.77 64.60
CA SER A 34 4.41 54.71 63.98
C SER A 34 4.14 56.14 64.42
N ILE A 35 2.87 56.55 64.53
CA ILE A 35 2.46 57.86 65.04
C ILE A 35 2.82 57.98 66.53
N ASP A 36 2.50 56.98 67.35
CA ASP A 36 2.88 56.99 68.78
C ASP A 36 4.39 57.15 68.96
N ARG A 37 5.19 56.43 68.15
CA ARG A 37 6.65 56.55 68.16
C ARG A 37 7.13 57.90 67.66
N PHE A 38 6.55 58.43 66.58
CA PHE A 38 6.88 59.75 66.05
C PHE A 38 6.64 60.84 67.10
N LEU A 39 5.47 60.82 67.76
CA LEU A 39 5.11 61.78 68.80
C LEU A 39 6.07 61.73 70.01
N LYS A 40 6.53 60.52 70.38
CA LYS A 40 7.51 60.33 71.46
C LYS A 40 8.91 60.83 71.12
N GLU A 41 9.35 60.65 69.88
CA GLU A 41 10.72 60.98 69.45
C GLU A 41 10.87 62.43 68.97
N HIS A 42 9.86 62.98 68.26
CA HIS A 42 9.97 64.24 67.53
C HIS A 42 8.95 65.32 67.96
N GLY A 43 8.03 64.99 68.88
CA GLY A 43 7.05 65.94 69.41
C GLY A 43 5.86 66.15 68.47
N ASN A 44 5.51 67.39 68.16
CA ASN A 44 4.24 67.74 67.50
C ASN A 44 4.28 67.61 65.97
N MET A 45 3.12 67.35 65.35
CA MET A 45 2.98 67.27 63.89
C MET A 45 2.71 68.66 63.28
N SER A 46 3.64 69.17 62.47
CA SER A 46 3.54 70.45 61.75
C SER A 46 3.30 70.26 60.25
N PHE A 47 2.54 71.17 59.65
CA PHE A 47 2.17 71.10 58.23
C PHE A 47 2.40 72.45 57.55
N SER A 48 3.14 72.44 56.43
CA SER A 48 3.43 73.62 55.60
C SER A 48 2.64 73.60 54.28
N LEU A 49 2.59 74.72 53.56
CA LEU A 49 1.94 74.78 52.25
C LEU A 49 2.85 74.13 51.19
N GLY A 50 2.36 73.13 50.46
CA GLY A 50 3.13 72.43 49.43
C GLY A 50 3.47 73.33 48.23
N ALA A 51 4.74 73.33 47.82
CA ALA A 51 5.26 74.28 46.83
C ALA A 51 5.07 73.89 45.35
N ASN A 52 4.46 72.75 45.00
CA ASN A 52 4.32 72.39 43.58
C ASN A 52 3.12 71.50 43.18
N LEU A 53 2.54 71.91 42.03
CA LEU A 53 1.55 71.27 41.14
C LEU A 53 0.06 71.28 41.55
N GLN A 54 -0.67 72.23 40.92
CA GLN A 54 -2.12 72.32 40.65
C GLN A 54 -3.15 72.20 41.80
N LEU A 55 -2.79 71.77 43.01
CA LEU A 55 -3.67 71.84 44.19
C LEU A 55 -3.16 72.89 45.20
N ARG A 56 -3.55 74.16 45.01
CA ARG A 56 -3.09 75.31 45.84
C ARG A 56 -3.45 75.26 47.34
N ASN A 57 -4.22 74.26 47.80
CA ASN A 57 -4.71 74.18 49.19
C ASN A 57 -4.27 72.91 49.96
N VAL A 58 -3.32 72.12 49.46
CA VAL A 58 -2.85 70.92 50.19
C VAL A 58 -1.72 71.29 51.13
N LYS A 59 -1.94 71.08 52.43
CA LYS A 59 -0.88 71.17 53.45
C LYS A 59 -0.06 69.88 53.43
N VAL A 60 1.26 70.01 53.34
CA VAL A 60 2.23 68.90 53.36
C VAL A 60 2.72 68.73 54.79
N PHE A 61 2.84 67.48 55.24
CA PHE A 61 3.40 67.17 56.56
C PHE A 61 4.93 67.30 56.54
N ASP A 62 5.47 68.22 57.33
CA ASP A 62 6.91 68.53 57.34
C ASP A 62 7.74 67.35 57.86
N GLY A 63 7.16 66.56 58.78
CA GLY A 63 7.77 65.35 59.32
C GLY A 63 7.60 64.10 58.46
N GLY A 64 7.09 64.21 57.22
CA GLY A 64 6.72 63.06 56.38
C GLY A 64 7.85 62.06 56.15
N GLY A 65 9.06 62.54 55.87
CA GLY A 65 10.23 61.68 55.68
C GLY A 65 10.64 60.93 56.95
N LEU A 66 10.54 61.58 58.12
CA LEU A 66 10.84 60.97 59.42
C LEU A 66 9.80 59.93 59.81
N LEU A 67 8.51 60.20 59.57
CA LEU A 67 7.45 59.23 59.81
C LEU A 67 7.59 58.01 58.88
N LEU A 68 7.98 58.21 57.63
CA LEU A 68 8.26 57.10 56.71
C LEU A 68 9.43 56.23 57.19
N ASP A 69 10.50 56.83 57.72
CA ASP A 69 11.62 56.10 58.33
C ASP A 69 11.21 55.31 59.57
N ILE A 70 10.28 55.86 60.38
CA ILE A 70 9.70 55.13 61.52
C ILE A 70 8.86 53.94 61.04
N ILE A 71 8.03 54.14 60.00
CA ILE A 71 7.19 53.09 59.40
C ILE A 71 8.06 51.95 58.86
N SER A 72 9.12 52.25 58.10
CA SER A 72 10.00 51.22 57.53
C SER A 72 10.75 50.41 58.60
N LYS A 73 11.03 51.03 59.75
CA LYS A 73 11.67 50.38 60.92
C LYS A 73 10.68 49.64 61.84
N THR A 74 9.40 49.53 61.49
CA THR A 74 8.44 48.78 62.30
C THR A 74 8.73 47.28 62.28
N ASN A 75 8.65 46.67 63.46
CA ASN A 75 8.77 45.23 63.64
C ASN A 75 7.80 44.78 64.72
N PHE A 76 6.74 44.09 64.33
CA PHE A 76 5.79 43.50 65.28
C PHE A 76 5.08 42.30 64.67
N THR A 77 4.38 41.55 65.52
CA THR A 77 3.56 40.41 65.07
C THR A 77 2.10 40.85 65.00
N GLY A 78 1.57 40.91 63.78
CA GLY A 78 0.16 41.18 63.47
C GLY A 78 -0.67 39.90 63.32
N LEU A 79 -1.83 40.03 62.66
CA LEU A 79 -2.73 38.93 62.30
C LEU A 79 -2.22 38.13 61.10
N THR A 80 -1.57 38.81 60.15
CA THR A 80 -1.03 38.21 58.92
C THR A 80 0.33 37.54 59.12
N GLY A 81 1.05 37.90 60.20
CA GLY A 81 2.35 37.33 60.52
C GLY A 81 3.27 38.36 61.14
N GLN A 82 4.58 38.18 60.94
CA GLN A 82 5.56 39.20 61.31
C GLN A 82 5.54 40.32 60.27
N VAL A 83 5.22 41.54 60.70
CA VAL A 83 5.25 42.73 59.86
C VAL A 83 6.61 43.41 60.01
N LYS A 84 7.41 43.35 58.94
CA LYS A 84 8.73 43.95 58.83
C LYS A 84 8.97 44.35 57.37
N PHE A 85 9.56 45.51 57.14
CA PHE A 85 9.85 46.00 55.79
C PHE A 85 11.32 45.82 55.39
N ASP A 86 11.59 45.69 54.10
CA ASP A 86 12.92 45.73 53.50
C ASP A 86 13.36 47.14 53.10
N ALA A 87 14.54 47.27 52.50
CA ALA A 87 15.08 48.55 52.05
C ALA A 87 14.21 49.24 50.97
N ASP A 88 13.41 48.46 50.25
CA ASP A 88 12.50 48.91 49.19
C ASP A 88 11.06 49.07 49.71
N ASN A 89 10.83 48.94 51.02
CA ASN A 89 9.54 48.98 51.72
C ASN A 89 8.57 47.82 51.42
N ASN A 90 9.08 46.66 50.98
CA ASN A 90 8.28 45.43 50.84
C ASN A 90 8.25 44.63 52.14
N LEU A 91 7.18 43.86 52.33
CA LEU A 91 7.03 42.99 53.50
C LEU A 91 8.01 41.81 53.45
N MET A 92 8.86 41.68 54.46
CA MET A 92 9.81 40.56 54.62
C MET A 92 9.15 39.32 55.24
N ASN A 93 9.70 38.14 54.93
CA ASN A 93 9.31 36.84 55.52
C ASN A 93 7.86 36.44 55.30
N ILE A 94 7.37 36.56 54.06
CA ILE A 94 6.03 36.10 53.67
C ILE A 94 6.05 34.58 53.51
N ASP A 95 5.18 33.92 54.26
CA ASP A 95 4.93 32.49 54.18
C ASP A 95 3.62 32.26 53.40
N TYR A 96 3.68 31.42 52.36
CA TYR A 96 2.54 31.11 51.49
C TYR A 96 2.00 29.72 51.79
N GLU A 97 0.67 29.57 51.73
CA GLU A 97 -0.03 28.29 51.78
C GLU A 97 -0.40 27.88 50.35
N ILE A 98 0.04 26.70 49.92
CA ILE A 98 -0.25 26.15 48.59
C ILE A 98 -1.51 25.33 48.69
N ILE A 99 -2.48 25.66 47.85
CA ILE A 99 -3.76 24.98 47.76
C ILE A 99 -3.96 24.37 46.37
N ASN A 100 -4.61 23.22 46.34
CA ASN A 100 -5.11 22.55 45.15
C ASN A 100 -6.64 22.73 45.12
N VAL A 101 -7.17 23.26 44.02
CA VAL A 101 -8.59 23.59 43.89
C VAL A 101 -9.21 22.62 42.88
N VAL A 102 -10.19 21.83 43.33
CA VAL A 102 -10.92 20.86 42.49
C VAL A 102 -12.42 21.12 42.64
N GLY A 103 -13.06 21.60 41.58
CA GLY A 103 -14.45 22.05 41.63
C GLY A 103 -14.63 23.18 42.66
N GLU A 104 -15.52 22.97 43.62
CA GLU A 104 -15.74 23.90 44.74
C GLU A 104 -14.87 23.62 45.97
N THR A 105 -14.09 22.53 45.96
CA THR A 105 -13.30 22.08 47.11
C THR A 105 -11.85 22.57 47.02
N THR A 106 -11.28 22.95 48.16
CA THR A 106 -9.88 23.38 48.27
C THR A 106 -9.13 22.46 49.23
N PHE A 107 -8.06 21.84 48.73
CA PHE A 107 -7.16 20.97 49.49
C PHE A 107 -5.85 21.70 49.74
N LYS A 108 -5.35 21.68 50.97
CA LYS A 108 -4.02 22.23 51.27
C LYS A 108 -2.95 21.22 50.88
N VAL A 109 -1.99 21.66 50.08
CA VAL A 109 -0.89 20.83 49.53
C VAL A 109 0.42 21.05 50.29
N GLY A 110 0.63 22.23 50.85
CA GLY A 110 1.82 22.55 51.63
C GLY A 110 2.02 24.03 51.84
N TYR A 111 3.26 24.41 52.13
CA TYR A 111 3.69 25.78 52.36
C TYR A 111 4.95 26.09 51.57
N TRP A 112 5.13 27.37 51.24
CA TRP A 112 6.36 27.92 50.71
C TRP A 112 6.84 29.09 51.56
N SER A 113 8.12 29.12 51.90
CA SER A 113 8.77 30.22 52.60
C SER A 113 10.16 30.41 52.03
N ASN A 114 10.68 31.63 52.10
CA ASN A 114 12.02 31.94 51.60
C ASN A 114 13.13 31.15 52.32
N ASP A 115 12.91 30.82 53.60
CA ASP A 115 13.89 30.08 54.43
C ASP A 115 13.85 28.56 54.21
N THR A 116 12.65 27.99 53.96
CA THR A 116 12.42 26.54 53.96
C THR A 116 12.13 25.95 52.59
N GLY A 117 11.88 26.77 51.57
CA GLY A 117 11.36 26.31 50.28
C GLY A 117 9.98 25.64 50.41
N LEU A 118 9.68 24.71 49.48
CA LEU A 118 8.46 23.90 49.50
C LEU A 118 8.49 22.85 50.61
N SER A 119 7.48 22.85 51.47
CA SER A 119 7.38 21.95 52.62
C SER A 119 5.93 21.59 52.94
N VAL A 120 5.69 20.37 53.43
CA VAL A 120 4.36 19.96 53.95
C VAL A 120 4.13 20.56 55.34
N GLN A 121 5.20 20.71 56.12
CA GLN A 121 5.13 21.28 57.46
C GLN A 121 5.13 22.82 57.42
N SER A 122 4.42 23.43 58.36
CA SER A 122 4.35 24.89 58.46
C SER A 122 5.73 25.51 58.74
N PRO A 123 6.03 26.70 58.20
CA PRO A 123 7.29 27.38 58.49
C PRO A 123 7.51 27.67 59.99
N GLU A 124 6.45 27.90 60.75
CA GLU A 124 6.50 28.10 62.21
C GLU A 124 7.00 26.87 62.98
N SER A 125 6.57 25.66 62.58
CA SER A 125 7.01 24.41 63.23
C SER A 125 8.47 24.07 62.90
N LEU A 126 8.92 24.39 61.68
CA LEU A 126 10.30 24.18 61.25
C LEU A 126 11.27 25.16 61.94
N LYS A 127 10.89 26.43 62.09
CA LYS A 127 11.69 27.45 62.79
C LYS A 127 11.86 27.15 64.29
N ARG A 128 10.94 26.40 64.91
CA ARG A 128 10.99 26.01 66.33
C ARG A 128 11.93 24.83 66.59
N ASN A 129 12.05 23.92 65.62
CA ASN A 129 12.97 22.79 65.68
C ASN A 129 14.27 23.15 64.95
N LYS A 130 15.21 23.82 65.64
CA LYS A 130 16.55 24.20 65.13
C LYS A 130 17.45 23.02 64.69
N PHE A 131 16.94 21.79 64.68
CA PHE A 131 17.65 20.56 64.36
C PHE A 131 16.90 19.74 63.30
N VAL A 132 16.73 20.23 62.07
CA VAL A 132 16.70 19.34 60.90
C VAL A 132 17.32 20.06 59.70
N SER A 133 18.38 19.43 59.19
CA SER A 133 19.07 19.67 57.93
C SER A 133 18.15 19.99 56.74
N THR A 134 18.65 20.85 55.85
CA THR A 134 18.36 20.96 54.42
C THR A 134 17.21 20.08 53.93
N VAL A 135 16.01 20.66 53.83
CA VAL A 135 14.78 20.02 53.34
C VAL A 135 14.87 19.83 51.82
N ARG A 136 15.79 18.97 51.34
CA ARG A 136 15.73 18.42 49.99
C ARG A 136 14.92 17.14 50.06
N GLY A 137 13.68 17.19 49.56
CA GLY A 137 12.90 15.99 49.26
C GLY A 137 11.62 15.76 50.06
N GLN A 138 11.08 16.74 50.78
CA GLN A 138 9.68 16.62 51.22
C GLN A 138 8.76 16.69 50.00
N LYS A 139 8.11 15.56 49.70
CA LYS A 139 7.04 15.49 48.70
C LYS A 139 5.84 16.23 49.30
N LEU A 140 5.34 17.25 48.60
CA LEU A 140 4.10 17.95 48.97
C LEU A 140 2.96 16.95 49.23
N ASP A 141 1.94 17.36 49.98
CA ASP A 141 0.74 16.53 50.17
C ASP A 141 0.14 16.18 48.80
N ILE A 142 -0.55 15.05 48.76
CA ILE A 142 -1.10 14.46 47.54
C ILE A 142 -1.96 15.49 46.78
N ILE A 143 -1.61 15.71 45.51
CA ILE A 143 -2.42 16.50 44.59
C ILE A 143 -3.54 15.61 44.07
N THR A 144 -4.78 16.04 44.30
CA THR A 144 -5.99 15.43 43.72
C THR A 144 -6.29 16.10 42.38
N TRP A 145 -6.43 15.31 41.33
CA TRP A 145 -6.78 15.78 40.00
C TRP A 145 -8.30 15.80 39.81
N PRO A 146 -8.82 16.53 38.79
CA PRO A 146 -10.23 16.47 38.44
C PRO A 146 -10.69 15.00 38.29
N GLY A 147 -11.83 14.65 38.89
CA GLY A 147 -12.32 13.25 38.97
C GLY A 147 -11.93 12.50 40.25
N GLY A 148 -11.13 13.11 41.14
CA GLY A 148 -10.81 12.52 42.45
C GLY A 148 -9.56 11.63 42.45
N GLU A 149 -8.84 11.55 41.33
CA GLU A 149 -7.65 10.72 41.21
C GLU A 149 -6.42 11.36 41.86
N VAL A 150 -5.55 10.52 42.41
CA VAL A 150 -4.30 10.90 43.09
C VAL A 150 -3.07 10.73 42.19
N GLU A 151 -3.19 9.88 41.17
CA GLU A 151 -2.14 9.66 40.20
C GLU A 151 -2.04 10.83 39.23
N LYS A 152 -0.82 11.20 38.85
CA LYS A 152 -0.60 12.29 37.89
C LYS A 152 -1.20 11.86 36.53
N PRO A 153 -2.19 12.58 35.98
CA PRO A 153 -2.77 12.25 34.70
C PRO A 153 -1.69 12.36 33.63
N ARG A 154 -1.68 11.38 32.73
CA ARG A 154 -0.84 11.41 31.53
C ARG A 154 -1.66 12.03 30.42
N GLY A 155 -1.22 13.20 29.96
CA GLY A 155 -1.77 13.87 28.80
C GLY A 155 -2.19 15.33 29.04
N TRP A 156 -2.47 16.05 27.96
CA TRP A 156 -2.85 17.48 27.99
C TRP A 156 -4.37 17.69 28.11
N VAL A 157 -5.18 16.70 27.72
CA VAL A 157 -6.65 16.76 27.75
C VAL A 157 -7.18 15.54 28.48
N VAL A 158 -7.71 15.75 29.69
CA VAL A 158 -8.39 14.69 30.45
C VAL A 158 -9.77 14.51 29.83
N ALA A 159 -9.90 13.54 28.91
CA ALA A 159 -11.21 13.01 28.56
C ALA A 159 -11.82 12.45 29.84
N THR A 160 -12.91 13.05 30.30
CA THR A 160 -13.59 12.64 31.53
C THR A 160 -14.86 11.90 31.14
N ALA A 161 -15.42 11.04 32.01
CA ALA A 161 -16.71 10.41 31.74
C ALA A 161 -17.82 11.43 31.41
N GLU A 162 -17.74 12.65 31.95
CA GLU A 162 -18.65 13.76 31.67
C GLU A 162 -18.40 14.44 30.30
N LYS A 163 -17.18 14.36 29.77
CA LYS A 163 -16.78 14.93 28.47
C LYS A 163 -15.85 13.96 27.73
N PRO A 164 -16.41 12.91 27.09
CA PRO A 164 -15.62 11.96 26.31
C PRO A 164 -15.06 12.61 25.04
N LEU A 165 -13.98 12.04 24.51
CA LEU A 165 -13.41 12.46 23.22
C LEU A 165 -14.43 12.26 22.09
N ARG A 166 -14.59 13.28 21.25
CA ARG A 166 -15.39 13.24 20.03
C ARG A 166 -14.50 12.78 18.89
N ILE A 167 -14.71 11.54 18.45
CA ILE A 167 -13.91 10.93 17.38
C ILE A 167 -14.71 10.95 16.09
N GLY A 168 -14.27 11.73 15.12
CA GLY A 168 -14.86 11.76 13.78
C GLY A 168 -14.55 10.49 13.00
N VAL A 169 -15.55 9.86 12.41
CA VAL A 169 -15.38 8.67 11.54
C VAL A 169 -15.97 8.97 10.17
N PRO A 170 -15.22 8.82 9.06
CA PRO A 170 -15.75 9.09 7.73
C PRO A 170 -16.80 8.03 7.38
N LYS A 171 -18.02 8.49 7.08
CA LYS A 171 -19.11 7.64 6.63
C LYS A 171 -19.08 7.54 5.11
N THR A 172 -18.38 6.55 4.59
CA THR A 172 -18.24 6.34 3.15
C THR A 172 -19.42 5.54 2.59
N VAL A 173 -19.81 5.82 1.35
CA VAL A 173 -20.86 5.06 0.64
C VAL A 173 -20.26 3.91 -0.16
N SER A 174 -19.00 4.08 -0.59
CA SER A 174 -18.19 3.03 -1.19
C SER A 174 -17.15 2.50 -0.22
N PHE A 175 -16.81 1.22 -0.36
CA PHE A 175 -15.77 0.56 0.45
C PHE A 175 -16.02 0.68 1.96
N THR A 176 -17.28 0.46 2.36
CA THR A 176 -17.74 0.56 3.76
C THR A 176 -16.99 -0.41 4.68
N GLU A 177 -16.38 -1.47 4.12
CA GLU A 177 -15.55 -2.42 4.86
C GLU A 177 -14.37 -1.75 5.59
N PHE A 178 -13.85 -0.63 5.08
CA PHE A 178 -12.75 0.10 5.74
C PHE A 178 -13.21 0.94 6.94
N GLU A 179 -14.46 1.40 6.97
CA GLU A 179 -15.02 2.13 8.12
C GLU A 179 -15.00 1.22 9.35
N ASP A 180 -15.61 0.04 9.23
CA ASP A 180 -15.69 -0.92 10.32
C ASP A 180 -14.32 -1.48 10.71
N PHE A 181 -13.43 -1.73 9.73
CA PHE A 181 -12.05 -2.14 9.99
C PHE A 181 -11.30 -1.12 10.86
N CYS A 182 -11.39 0.17 10.54
CA CYS A 182 -10.70 1.21 11.28
C CYS A 182 -11.27 1.40 12.70
N ILE A 183 -12.58 1.24 12.87
CA ILE A 183 -13.23 1.27 14.20
C ILE A 183 -12.76 0.09 15.05
N ASP A 184 -12.79 -1.13 14.50
CA ASP A 184 -12.35 -2.35 15.20
C ASP A 184 -10.87 -2.24 15.60
N LEU A 185 -10.03 -1.78 14.66
CA LEU A 185 -8.62 -1.55 14.91
C LEU A 185 -8.39 -0.48 15.99
N PHE A 186 -9.09 0.66 15.93
CA PHE A 186 -8.95 1.70 16.96
C PHE A 186 -9.27 1.17 18.36
N ASN A 187 -10.35 0.38 18.48
CA ASN A 187 -10.73 -0.23 19.76
C ASN A 187 -9.67 -1.20 20.28
N GLU A 188 -9.06 -2.02 19.41
CA GLU A 188 -7.98 -2.93 19.80
C GLU A 188 -6.69 -2.18 20.18
N VAL A 189 -6.34 -1.11 19.47
CA VAL A 189 -5.20 -0.25 19.81
C VAL A 189 -5.43 0.41 21.17
N LEU A 190 -6.64 0.91 21.43
CA LEU A 190 -6.95 1.61 22.67
C LEU A 190 -6.86 0.71 23.89
N LYS A 191 -7.19 -0.59 23.77
CA LYS A 191 -7.01 -1.57 24.86
C LYS A 191 -5.56 -1.74 25.30
N MET A 192 -4.59 -1.38 24.46
CA MET A 192 -3.16 -1.43 24.81
C MET A 192 -2.65 -0.13 25.46
N VAL A 193 -3.47 0.93 25.49
CA VAL A 193 -3.14 2.17 26.18
C VAL A 193 -3.32 1.95 27.69
N PRO A 194 -2.36 2.36 28.55
CA PRO A 194 -2.33 1.97 29.97
C PRO A 194 -3.32 2.74 30.86
N TYR A 195 -4.25 3.50 30.30
CA TYR A 195 -5.23 4.31 31.01
C TYR A 195 -6.56 4.34 30.26
N GLU A 196 -7.65 4.59 30.97
CA GLU A 196 -8.98 4.67 30.38
C GLU A 196 -9.14 5.98 29.59
N VAL A 197 -9.67 5.87 28.38
CA VAL A 197 -9.98 7.02 27.52
C VAL A 197 -11.45 6.93 27.16
N PRO A 198 -12.34 7.69 27.81
CA PRO A 198 -13.74 7.78 27.38
C PRO A 198 -13.83 8.46 26.01
N PHE A 199 -14.50 7.83 25.05
CA PHE A 199 -14.70 8.38 23.70
C PHE A 199 -16.10 8.05 23.17
N ARG A 200 -16.51 8.79 22.14
CA ARG A 200 -17.69 8.48 21.33
C ARG A 200 -17.37 8.72 19.85
N PHE A 201 -17.87 7.84 19.00
CA PHE A 201 -17.77 8.01 17.55
C PHE A 201 -18.88 8.93 17.06
N GLU A 202 -18.52 9.87 16.19
CA GLU A 202 -19.42 10.77 15.50
C GLU A 202 -19.23 10.60 13.98
N PRO A 203 -20.25 10.16 13.24
CA PRO A 203 -20.12 9.95 11.80
C PRO A 203 -19.98 11.28 11.08
N PHE A 204 -19.06 11.34 10.11
CA PHE A 204 -18.78 12.48 9.27
C PHE A 204 -19.16 12.18 7.81
N GLY A 205 -20.10 12.94 7.25
CA GLY A 205 -20.61 12.78 5.89
C GLY A 205 -22.13 12.81 5.82
N ASP A 206 -22.67 13.01 4.62
CA ASP A 206 -24.11 13.00 4.35
C ASP A 206 -24.70 11.57 4.25
N GLY A 207 -23.82 10.56 4.14
CA GLY A 207 -24.20 9.17 3.90
C GLY A 207 -24.76 8.90 2.49
N LEU A 208 -24.62 9.86 1.58
CA LEU A 208 -25.03 9.78 0.17
C LEU A 208 -23.83 9.83 -0.77
N ASN A 209 -22.80 10.58 -0.40
CA ASN A 209 -21.54 10.72 -1.14
C ASN A 209 -20.36 10.42 -0.21
N ASN A 210 -19.22 10.06 -0.79
CA ASN A 210 -17.99 9.91 -0.02
C ASN A 210 -17.55 11.27 0.54
N PRO A 211 -17.28 11.37 1.85
CA PRO A 211 -16.87 12.62 2.49
C PRO A 211 -15.46 13.05 2.06
N SER A 212 -15.17 14.33 2.24
CA SER A 212 -13.82 14.86 2.02
C SER A 212 -12.94 14.60 3.24
N TYR A 213 -11.89 13.78 3.07
CA TYR A 213 -10.91 13.51 4.13
C TYR A 213 -10.13 14.76 4.55
N ASP A 214 -9.91 15.71 3.62
CA ASP A 214 -9.26 16.98 3.95
C ASP A 214 -10.14 17.83 4.87
N GLU A 215 -11.46 17.77 4.70
CA GLU A 215 -12.40 18.47 5.57
C GLU A 215 -12.49 17.80 6.95
N LEU A 216 -12.53 16.47 7.02
CA LEU A 216 -12.49 15.72 8.28
C LEU A 216 -11.25 16.11 9.11
N VAL A 217 -10.08 16.13 8.47
CA VAL A 217 -8.84 16.53 9.14
C VAL A 217 -8.86 18.00 9.56
N ARG A 218 -9.46 18.88 8.75
CA ARG A 218 -9.64 20.28 9.13
C ARG A 218 -10.54 20.42 10.36
N MET A 219 -11.60 19.63 10.48
CA MET A 219 -12.48 19.63 11.67
C MET A 219 -11.75 19.17 12.94
N VAL A 220 -10.75 18.28 12.82
CA VAL A 220 -9.85 17.95 13.95
C VAL A 220 -8.95 19.15 14.30
N ALA A 221 -8.40 19.83 13.29
CA ALA A 221 -7.58 21.02 13.51
C ALA A 221 -8.35 22.20 14.14
N ASP A 222 -9.65 22.32 13.82
CA ASP A 222 -10.55 23.37 14.30
C ASP A 222 -11.21 23.04 15.67
N ASP A 223 -10.78 21.97 16.36
CA ASP A 223 -11.30 21.52 17.68
C ASP A 223 -12.81 21.15 17.67
N ILE A 224 -13.35 20.82 16.49
CA ILE A 224 -14.70 20.26 16.33
C ILE A 224 -14.69 18.79 16.72
N PHE A 225 -13.69 18.05 16.23
CA PHE A 225 -13.37 16.70 16.68
C PHE A 225 -12.05 16.69 17.45
N ASP A 226 -11.95 15.80 18.44
CA ASP A 226 -10.74 15.64 19.24
C ASP A 226 -9.75 14.68 18.56
N ALA A 227 -10.27 13.78 17.73
CA ALA A 227 -9.53 12.89 16.84
C ALA A 227 -10.37 12.48 15.62
N ALA A 228 -9.74 11.91 14.61
CA ALA A 228 -10.42 11.23 13.51
C ALA A 228 -9.83 9.84 13.26
N VAL A 229 -10.73 8.88 13.08
CA VAL A 229 -10.44 7.46 12.88
C VAL A 229 -11.00 7.03 11.53
N GLY A 230 -10.16 6.43 10.71
CA GLY A 230 -10.52 5.98 9.37
C GLY A 230 -9.28 5.66 8.55
N ASP A 231 -9.50 5.34 7.29
CA ASP A 231 -8.54 5.15 6.20
C ASP A 231 -7.90 6.47 5.75
N ILE A 232 -7.44 7.28 6.71
CA ILE A 232 -6.91 8.62 6.46
C ILE A 232 -5.44 8.52 6.05
N ALA A 233 -5.16 8.76 4.77
CA ALA A 233 -3.80 8.85 4.26
C ALA A 233 -3.00 9.98 4.94
N ILE A 234 -1.82 9.63 5.44
CA ILE A 234 -0.84 10.55 6.03
C ILE A 234 -0.12 11.29 4.89
N VAL A 235 -0.52 12.54 4.65
CA VAL A 235 0.10 13.40 3.62
C VAL A 235 0.61 14.71 4.21
N THR A 236 1.61 15.30 3.56
CA THR A 236 2.32 16.51 4.06
C THR A 236 1.41 17.71 4.32
N ASN A 237 0.30 17.85 3.59
CA ASN A 237 -0.63 18.96 3.84
C ASN A 237 -1.38 18.77 5.17
N ARG A 238 -1.78 17.54 5.48
CA ARG A 238 -2.53 17.17 6.69
C ARG A 238 -1.62 17.20 7.94
N THR A 239 -0.40 16.71 7.84
CA THR A 239 0.56 16.70 8.97
C THR A 239 1.00 18.10 9.45
N LYS A 240 0.74 19.15 8.66
CA LYS A 240 1.01 20.53 9.09
C LYS A 240 0.00 21.01 10.14
N VAL A 241 -1.23 20.50 10.11
CA VAL A 241 -2.36 20.99 10.91
C VAL A 241 -2.79 20.03 12.01
N VAL A 242 -2.53 18.73 11.85
CA VAL A 242 -2.83 17.67 12.84
C VAL A 242 -1.63 16.75 13.03
N ASP A 243 -1.60 16.05 14.16
CA ASP A 243 -0.61 14.99 14.40
C ASP A 243 -1.22 13.63 14.07
N PHE A 244 -0.48 12.79 13.37
CA PHE A 244 -0.89 11.43 13.04
C PHE A 244 -0.19 10.41 13.92
N THR A 245 -0.84 9.26 14.10
CA THR A 245 -0.16 8.08 14.63
C THR A 245 0.87 7.53 13.64
N GLN A 246 1.69 6.59 14.09
CA GLN A 246 2.41 5.68 13.19
C GLN A 246 1.40 4.99 12.25
N PRO A 247 1.79 4.73 10.99
CA PRO A 247 0.88 4.15 10.01
C PRO A 247 0.56 2.70 10.39
N PHE A 248 -0.73 2.35 10.38
CA PHE A 248 -1.19 0.99 10.68
C PHE A 248 -1.42 0.13 9.42
N VAL A 249 -1.58 0.77 8.26
CA VAL A 249 -1.58 0.11 6.95
C VAL A 249 -0.58 0.84 6.06
N ALA A 250 0.34 0.11 5.46
CA ALA A 250 1.23 0.64 4.43
C ALA A 250 0.44 0.77 3.11
N THR A 251 0.40 1.97 2.54
CA THR A 251 -0.34 2.25 1.31
C THR A 251 0.53 3.03 0.32
N GLY A 252 0.05 3.12 -0.91
CA GLY A 252 0.68 3.85 -1.99
C GLY A 252 -0.26 3.95 -3.17
N LEU A 253 -0.04 4.93 -4.03
CA LEU A 253 -0.79 5.08 -5.26
C LEU A 253 -0.27 4.09 -6.30
N VAL A 254 -1.22 3.39 -6.92
CA VAL A 254 -1.01 2.45 -8.02
C VAL A 254 -1.87 2.82 -9.22
N VAL A 255 -1.49 2.29 -10.38
CA VAL A 255 -2.27 2.45 -11.61
C VAL A 255 -3.03 1.16 -11.88
N LEU A 256 -4.36 1.22 -11.86
CA LEU A 256 -5.26 0.14 -12.21
C LEU A 256 -5.68 0.29 -13.69
N ALA A 257 -5.47 -0.74 -14.49
CA ALA A 257 -5.80 -0.75 -15.92
C ALA A 257 -6.39 -2.10 -16.37
N PRO A 258 -7.14 -2.13 -17.49
CA PRO A 258 -7.59 -3.39 -18.09
C PRO A 258 -6.39 -4.22 -18.56
N ILE A 259 -6.43 -5.52 -18.29
CA ILE A 259 -5.36 -6.45 -18.67
C ILE A 259 -5.85 -7.45 -19.73
N GLU A 260 -5.02 -7.67 -20.75
CA GLU A 260 -5.26 -8.73 -21.73
C GLU A 260 -4.35 -9.93 -21.47
N ASN A 261 -4.96 -11.11 -21.32
CA ASN A 261 -4.24 -12.37 -21.13
C ASN A 261 -3.70 -12.90 -22.48
N SER A 262 -2.47 -12.50 -22.81
CA SER A 262 -1.81 -12.80 -24.09
C SER A 262 -1.45 -14.29 -24.31
N ILE A 263 -1.52 -15.12 -23.26
CA ILE A 263 -1.15 -16.55 -23.24
C ILE A 263 -2.26 -17.47 -23.83
N SER A 264 -3.49 -16.96 -23.97
CA SER A 264 -4.62 -17.76 -24.50
C SER A 264 -4.59 -17.95 -26.02
N SER A 265 -3.60 -17.40 -26.72
CA SER A 265 -3.48 -17.52 -28.17
C SER A 265 -2.90 -18.89 -28.56
N GLY A 266 -3.58 -19.65 -29.43
CA GLY A 266 -3.10 -20.97 -29.88
C GLY A 266 -1.82 -20.96 -30.72
N TRP A 267 -1.21 -19.79 -30.89
CA TRP A 267 -0.04 -19.51 -31.73
C TRP A 267 1.19 -19.10 -30.92
N VAL A 268 1.21 -19.35 -29.61
CA VAL A 268 2.33 -19.00 -28.72
C VAL A 268 3.68 -19.53 -29.23
N PHE A 269 3.71 -20.67 -29.93
CA PHE A 269 4.93 -21.24 -30.51
C PHE A 269 5.58 -20.38 -31.61
N LEU A 270 4.87 -19.43 -32.25
CA LEU A 270 5.46 -18.52 -33.24
C LEU A 270 5.97 -17.20 -32.63
N LYS A 271 5.54 -16.85 -31.42
CA LYS A 271 5.92 -15.60 -30.74
C LYS A 271 7.41 -15.42 -30.42
N PRO A 272 8.24 -16.47 -30.19
CA PRO A 272 9.65 -16.29 -29.82
C PRO A 272 10.49 -15.54 -30.86
N PHE A 273 10.12 -15.58 -32.14
CA PHE A 273 10.81 -14.89 -33.22
C PHE A 273 9.89 -13.97 -33.99
N THR A 274 10.41 -12.82 -34.41
CA THR A 274 9.73 -11.91 -35.33
C THR A 274 9.58 -12.55 -36.71
N LEU A 275 8.62 -12.07 -37.50
CA LEU A 275 8.44 -12.52 -38.89
C LEU A 275 9.74 -12.39 -39.72
N GLU A 276 10.49 -11.30 -39.49
CA GLU A 276 11.79 -11.07 -40.13
C GLU A 276 12.79 -12.18 -39.80
N MET A 277 12.91 -12.58 -38.54
CA MET A 277 13.81 -13.66 -38.13
C MET A 277 13.40 -15.01 -38.72
N TRP A 278 12.09 -15.29 -38.83
CA TRP A 278 11.60 -16.48 -39.53
C TRP A 278 11.99 -16.48 -41.01
N CYS A 279 11.83 -15.35 -41.70
CA CYS A 279 12.21 -15.21 -43.10
C CYS A 279 13.72 -15.36 -43.32
N VAL A 280 14.56 -14.71 -42.50
CA VAL A 280 16.02 -14.82 -42.58
C VAL A 280 16.49 -16.25 -42.32
N THR A 281 15.90 -16.90 -41.32
CA THR A 281 16.19 -18.31 -41.01
C THR A 281 15.84 -19.20 -42.20
N ALA A 282 14.62 -19.09 -42.75
CA ALA A 282 14.20 -19.85 -43.92
C ALA A 282 15.12 -19.62 -45.14
N ALA A 283 15.51 -18.37 -45.40
CA ALA A 283 16.45 -18.04 -46.48
C ALA A 283 17.84 -18.66 -46.26
N SER A 284 18.35 -18.66 -45.03
CA SER A 284 19.64 -19.27 -44.69
C SER A 284 19.67 -20.78 -44.96
N PHE A 285 18.56 -21.49 -44.67
CA PHE A 285 18.41 -22.91 -44.99
C PHE A 285 18.52 -23.16 -46.50
N VAL A 286 17.91 -22.30 -47.32
CA VAL A 286 17.98 -22.38 -48.79
C VAL A 286 19.41 -22.14 -49.28
N ILE A 287 20.06 -21.07 -48.79
CA ILE A 287 21.42 -20.70 -49.19
C ILE A 287 22.40 -21.81 -48.86
N ILE A 288 22.35 -22.34 -47.63
CA ILE A 288 23.24 -23.42 -47.20
C ILE A 288 22.98 -24.71 -47.99
N ALA A 289 21.73 -25.00 -48.32
CA ALA A 289 21.40 -26.12 -49.19
C ALA A 289 22.07 -25.98 -50.56
N VAL A 290 22.06 -24.77 -51.15
CA VAL A 290 22.68 -24.49 -52.46
C VAL A 290 24.19 -24.63 -52.38
N VAL A 291 24.82 -24.04 -51.35
CA VAL A 291 26.28 -24.06 -51.17
C VAL A 291 26.79 -25.48 -50.96
N ILE A 292 26.14 -26.26 -50.10
CA ILE A 292 26.53 -27.66 -49.85
C ILE A 292 26.31 -28.49 -51.10
N TRP A 293 25.17 -28.32 -51.79
CA TRP A 293 24.94 -28.97 -53.07
C TRP A 293 26.05 -28.65 -54.07
N MET A 294 26.45 -27.38 -54.23
CA MET A 294 27.51 -26.99 -55.16
C MET A 294 28.86 -27.65 -54.83
N LEU A 295 29.20 -27.76 -53.54
CA LEU A 295 30.45 -28.35 -53.06
C LEU A 295 30.46 -29.88 -53.11
N GLU A 296 29.32 -30.53 -52.86
CA GLU A 296 29.20 -32.00 -52.82
C GLU A 296 28.82 -32.61 -54.16
N HIS A 297 28.12 -31.88 -55.04
CA HIS A 297 27.60 -32.41 -56.32
C HIS A 297 28.70 -32.98 -57.22
N ARG A 298 29.91 -32.43 -57.14
CA ARG A 298 31.06 -32.91 -57.92
C ARG A 298 31.70 -34.19 -57.37
N VAL A 299 31.62 -34.42 -56.06
CA VAL A 299 32.42 -35.42 -55.34
C VAL A 299 31.57 -36.57 -54.80
N ASN A 300 30.30 -36.33 -54.52
CA ASN A 300 29.45 -37.26 -53.79
C ASN A 300 28.30 -37.78 -54.66
N ASP A 301 28.27 -39.10 -54.85
CA ASP A 301 27.24 -39.76 -55.66
C ASP A 301 25.85 -39.72 -54.99
N ASP A 302 25.76 -39.53 -53.67
CA ASP A 302 24.48 -39.41 -52.95
C ASP A 302 23.68 -38.17 -53.39
N PHE A 303 24.37 -37.12 -53.86
CA PHE A 303 23.77 -35.88 -54.37
C PHE A 303 23.57 -35.89 -55.90
N ARG A 304 23.75 -37.04 -56.56
CA ARG A 304 23.51 -37.23 -57.99
C ARG A 304 22.13 -37.83 -58.28
N GLY A 305 21.58 -37.51 -59.46
CA GLY A 305 20.28 -38.00 -59.93
C GLY A 305 19.57 -37.01 -60.87
N PRO A 306 18.35 -37.31 -61.32
CA PRO A 306 17.56 -36.38 -62.12
C PRO A 306 17.27 -35.08 -61.34
N PRO A 307 17.20 -33.91 -62.00
CA PRO A 307 17.21 -32.59 -61.33
C PRO A 307 16.11 -32.42 -60.28
N ARG A 308 14.93 -33.01 -60.50
CA ARG A 308 13.82 -33.02 -59.54
C ARG A 308 14.16 -33.75 -58.22
N ARG A 309 14.90 -34.85 -58.29
CA ARG A 309 15.31 -35.64 -57.12
C ARG A 309 16.44 -34.97 -56.35
N GLN A 310 17.32 -34.25 -57.05
CA GLN A 310 18.42 -33.48 -56.44
C GLN A 310 17.89 -32.30 -55.63
N MET A 311 16.95 -31.53 -56.19
CA MET A 311 16.29 -30.44 -55.47
C MET A 311 15.61 -30.96 -54.19
N GLN A 312 14.90 -32.09 -54.28
CA GLN A 312 14.26 -32.70 -53.10
C GLN A 312 15.28 -33.11 -52.04
N LYS A 313 16.37 -33.79 -52.42
CA LYS A 313 17.44 -34.19 -51.50
C LYS A 313 18.13 -32.99 -50.86
N MET A 314 18.41 -31.94 -51.63
CA MET A 314 19.05 -30.71 -51.16
C MET A 314 18.22 -30.01 -50.08
N PHE A 315 16.93 -29.81 -50.31
CA PHE A 315 16.02 -29.23 -49.32
C PHE A 315 15.83 -30.15 -48.10
N LEU A 316 15.70 -31.46 -48.32
CA LEU A 316 15.50 -32.44 -47.26
C LEU A 316 16.74 -32.57 -46.36
N PHE A 317 17.94 -32.53 -46.95
CA PHE A 317 19.21 -32.54 -46.26
C PHE A 317 19.35 -31.32 -45.35
N SER A 318 19.17 -30.11 -45.91
CA SER A 318 19.24 -28.86 -45.15
C SER A 318 18.24 -28.84 -43.99
N PHE A 319 16.99 -29.25 -44.21
CA PHE A 319 15.98 -29.33 -43.15
C PHE A 319 16.29 -30.40 -42.09
N SER A 320 16.90 -31.52 -42.49
CA SER A 320 17.27 -32.62 -41.59
C SER A 320 18.43 -32.26 -40.64
N THR A 321 19.26 -31.27 -41.00
CA THR A 321 20.29 -30.73 -40.10
C THR A 321 19.70 -30.09 -38.84
N LEU A 322 18.51 -29.49 -38.92
CA LEU A 322 17.80 -28.90 -37.76
C LEU A 322 17.47 -29.95 -36.69
N PHE A 323 17.03 -31.14 -37.11
CA PHE A 323 16.63 -32.23 -36.21
C PHE A 323 17.77 -33.20 -35.89
N LYS A 324 19.02 -32.84 -36.23
CA LYS A 324 20.21 -33.70 -36.11
C LYS A 324 20.03 -35.08 -36.78
N ALA A 325 19.17 -35.16 -37.81
CA ALA A 325 18.80 -36.39 -38.50
C ALA A 325 19.55 -36.53 -39.83
N ASN A 326 20.87 -36.28 -39.83
CA ASN A 326 21.67 -36.28 -41.06
C ASN A 326 21.84 -37.72 -41.58
N ARG A 327 21.07 -38.09 -42.60
CA ARG A 327 21.19 -39.40 -43.27
C ARG A 327 22.33 -39.47 -44.29
N GLU A 328 22.71 -38.35 -44.89
CA GLU A 328 23.73 -38.29 -45.94
C GLU A 328 25.05 -37.74 -45.36
N LYS A 329 26.18 -38.36 -45.70
CA LYS A 329 27.51 -37.94 -45.21
C LYS A 329 28.12 -36.93 -46.18
N VAL A 330 28.60 -35.80 -45.66
CA VAL A 330 29.32 -34.78 -46.42
C VAL A 330 30.78 -35.22 -46.57
N VAL A 331 31.26 -35.38 -47.81
CA VAL A 331 32.57 -35.97 -48.11
C VAL A 331 33.65 -34.90 -48.28
N SER A 332 33.32 -33.78 -48.93
CA SER A 332 34.21 -32.67 -49.25
C SER A 332 34.77 -31.98 -48.00
N THR A 333 36.07 -31.68 -47.99
CA THR A 333 36.72 -30.95 -46.89
C THR A 333 36.15 -29.54 -46.72
N LEU A 334 35.87 -28.84 -47.82
CA LEU A 334 35.22 -27.52 -47.79
C LEU A 334 33.75 -27.63 -47.37
N GLY A 335 33.05 -28.68 -47.82
CA GLY A 335 31.68 -28.96 -47.39
C GLY A 335 31.59 -29.21 -45.88
N LYS A 336 32.53 -29.97 -45.31
CA LYS A 336 32.64 -30.20 -43.86
C LYS A 336 32.87 -28.91 -43.08
N PHE A 337 33.71 -27.99 -43.58
CA PHE A 337 33.92 -26.70 -42.94
C PHE A 337 32.63 -25.87 -42.91
N VAL A 338 31.94 -25.74 -44.05
CA VAL A 338 30.65 -25.05 -44.12
C VAL A 338 29.61 -25.68 -43.19
N MET A 339 29.60 -27.02 -43.10
CA MET A 339 28.70 -27.75 -42.20
C MET A 339 28.98 -27.48 -40.71
N VAL A 340 30.25 -27.39 -40.29
CA VAL A 340 30.60 -27.07 -38.90
C VAL A 340 30.08 -25.67 -38.53
N VAL A 341 30.31 -24.68 -39.41
CA VAL A 341 29.81 -23.32 -39.21
C VAL A 341 28.27 -23.29 -39.18
N TRP A 342 27.62 -24.01 -40.10
CA TRP A 342 26.17 -24.10 -40.14
C TRP A 342 25.58 -24.74 -38.88
N LEU A 343 26.17 -25.84 -38.39
CA LEU A 343 25.73 -26.50 -37.16
C LEU A 343 25.91 -25.59 -35.94
N PHE A 344 26.94 -24.74 -35.91
CA PHE A 344 27.11 -23.73 -34.86
C PHE A 344 26.01 -22.66 -34.92
N ILE A 345 25.69 -22.14 -36.11
CA ILE A 345 24.58 -21.19 -36.29
C ILE A 345 23.25 -21.81 -35.85
N LEU A 346 22.97 -23.05 -36.27
CA LEU A 346 21.77 -23.79 -35.86
C LEU A 346 21.70 -24.00 -34.35
N LEU A 347 22.83 -24.29 -33.70
CA LEU A 347 22.89 -24.40 -32.24
C LEU A 347 22.46 -23.09 -31.57
N VAL A 348 22.98 -21.95 -32.04
CA VAL A 348 22.63 -20.63 -31.50
C VAL A 348 21.14 -20.32 -31.74
N ILE A 349 20.61 -20.56 -32.95
CA ILE A 349 19.21 -20.30 -33.28
C ILE A 349 18.27 -21.16 -32.42
N THR A 350 18.53 -22.47 -32.34
CA THR A 350 17.69 -23.39 -31.54
C THR A 350 17.76 -23.08 -30.06
N SER A 351 18.96 -22.81 -29.52
CA SER A 351 19.13 -22.40 -28.12
C SER A 351 18.41 -21.09 -27.80
N SER A 352 18.48 -20.10 -28.71
CA SER A 352 17.82 -18.80 -28.52
C SER A 352 16.29 -18.92 -28.61
N TYR A 353 15.78 -19.77 -29.51
CA TYR A 353 14.36 -20.08 -29.60
C TYR A 353 13.85 -20.71 -28.29
N THR A 354 14.55 -21.73 -27.79
CA THR A 354 14.15 -22.39 -26.54
C THR A 354 14.21 -21.45 -25.34
N ALA A 355 15.27 -20.63 -25.23
CA ALA A 355 15.39 -19.66 -24.14
C ALA A 355 14.28 -18.61 -24.17
N SER A 356 13.96 -18.08 -25.37
CA SER A 356 12.92 -17.06 -25.54
C SER A 356 11.53 -17.64 -25.28
N LEU A 357 11.24 -18.85 -25.77
CA LEU A 357 9.98 -19.54 -25.49
C LEU A 357 9.82 -19.81 -23.99
N SER A 358 10.87 -20.31 -23.31
CA SER A 358 10.87 -20.50 -21.86
C SER A 358 10.66 -19.19 -21.10
N SER A 359 11.27 -18.08 -21.52
CA SER A 359 11.06 -16.77 -20.92
C SER A 359 9.61 -16.28 -21.08
N ILE A 360 9.02 -16.44 -22.26
CA ILE A 360 7.61 -16.06 -22.52
C ILE A 360 6.64 -16.91 -21.70
N LEU A 361 6.95 -18.19 -21.47
CA LEU A 361 6.11 -19.08 -20.67
C LEU A 361 6.27 -18.86 -19.16
N THR A 362 7.38 -18.28 -18.72
CA THR A 362 7.64 -17.99 -17.30
C THR A 362 7.18 -16.59 -16.89
N VAL A 363 7.23 -15.62 -17.80
CA VAL A 363 6.76 -14.25 -17.56
C VAL A 363 5.37 -14.10 -18.17
N GLN A 364 4.34 -14.04 -17.34
CA GLN A 364 3.01 -13.64 -17.78
C GLN A 364 3.05 -12.16 -18.20
N GLN A 365 3.27 -11.90 -19.49
CA GLN A 365 3.17 -10.55 -20.03
C GLN A 365 1.69 -10.18 -20.18
N LEU A 366 1.20 -9.40 -19.21
CA LEU A 366 -0.04 -8.64 -19.31
C LEU A 366 0.21 -7.55 -20.37
N SER A 367 -0.47 -7.63 -21.50
CA SER A 367 -0.35 -6.61 -22.55
C SER A 367 -1.30 -5.47 -22.26
N THR A 368 -0.78 -4.37 -21.73
CA THR A 368 -1.53 -3.13 -21.50
C THR A 368 -0.83 -1.96 -22.20
N PRO A 369 -1.58 -1.04 -22.84
CA PRO A 369 -1.00 0.17 -23.44
C PRO A 369 -0.33 1.07 -22.39
N ILE A 370 -0.85 1.05 -21.16
CA ILE A 370 -0.34 1.81 -20.02
C ILE A 370 0.51 0.87 -19.19
N THR A 371 1.82 1.14 -19.12
CA THR A 371 2.80 0.34 -18.37
C THR A 371 3.08 0.89 -16.96
N GLY A 372 2.47 2.02 -16.59
CA GLY A 372 2.61 2.67 -15.30
C GLY A 372 2.36 4.17 -15.36
N ILE A 373 2.71 4.89 -14.29
CA ILE A 373 2.39 6.32 -14.12
C ILE A 373 3.04 7.22 -15.18
N ASN A 374 4.30 6.99 -15.54
CA ASN A 374 5.01 7.80 -16.54
C ASN A 374 4.37 7.69 -17.94
N SER A 375 3.99 6.47 -18.32
CA SER A 375 3.26 6.23 -19.58
C SER A 375 1.90 6.94 -19.55
N LEU A 376 1.17 6.84 -18.43
CA LEU A 376 -0.13 7.49 -18.24
C LEU A 376 -0.05 9.03 -18.34
N ILE A 377 0.96 9.65 -17.73
CA ILE A 377 1.20 11.10 -17.82
C ILE A 377 1.41 11.51 -19.28
N SER A 378 2.33 10.82 -19.97
CA SER A 378 2.70 11.12 -21.37
C SER A 378 1.57 10.88 -22.38
N SER A 379 0.64 9.97 -22.08
CA SER A 379 -0.43 9.57 -23.00
C SER A 379 -1.50 10.64 -23.26
N GLY A 380 -1.66 11.62 -22.37
CA GLY A 380 -2.74 12.61 -22.47
C GLY A 380 -4.15 12.07 -22.20
N LEU A 381 -4.31 10.79 -21.83
CA LEU A 381 -5.61 10.13 -21.68
C LEU A 381 -6.34 10.49 -20.36
N PRO A 382 -7.67 10.31 -20.28
CA PRO A 382 -8.43 10.49 -19.04
C PRO A 382 -8.06 9.47 -17.97
N ILE A 383 -8.03 9.92 -16.71
CA ILE A 383 -7.60 9.17 -15.52
C ILE A 383 -8.71 9.23 -14.48
N GLY A 384 -9.13 8.07 -13.98
CA GLY A 384 -10.08 7.98 -12.87
C GLY A 384 -9.39 8.07 -11.51
N PHE A 385 -10.10 8.57 -10.50
CA PHE A 385 -9.64 8.58 -9.11
C PHE A 385 -10.83 8.53 -8.15
N GLN A 386 -10.60 8.08 -6.91
CA GLN A 386 -11.65 8.01 -5.90
C GLN A 386 -12.07 9.40 -5.41
N VAL A 387 -13.38 9.65 -5.30
CA VAL A 387 -13.90 10.85 -4.63
C VAL A 387 -13.38 10.91 -3.18
N GLY A 388 -12.87 12.08 -2.78
CA GLY A 388 -12.33 12.31 -1.43
C GLY A 388 -10.87 11.88 -1.23
N SER A 389 -10.28 11.15 -2.18
CA SER A 389 -8.89 10.70 -2.10
C SER A 389 -7.89 11.84 -2.35
N PHE A 390 -6.74 11.75 -1.67
CA PHE A 390 -5.61 12.65 -1.91
C PHE A 390 -4.96 12.42 -3.29
N ALA A 391 -5.31 11.34 -4.00
CA ALA A 391 -4.85 11.06 -5.36
C ALA A 391 -5.13 12.23 -6.31
N TYR A 392 -6.25 12.94 -6.14
CA TYR A 392 -6.60 14.10 -6.94
C TYR A 392 -5.58 15.23 -6.80
N SER A 393 -5.33 15.69 -5.57
CA SER A 393 -4.38 16.79 -5.31
C SER A 393 -2.95 16.36 -5.64
N TYR A 394 -2.58 15.11 -5.38
CA TYR A 394 -1.28 14.58 -5.78
C TYR A 394 -1.08 14.61 -7.30
N MET A 395 -2.04 14.13 -8.08
CA MET A 395 -1.96 14.14 -9.55
C MET A 395 -1.96 15.56 -10.13
N MET A 396 -2.74 16.47 -9.55
CA MET A 396 -2.82 17.86 -10.01
C MET A 396 -1.55 18.65 -9.62
N ASP A 397 -1.17 18.63 -8.35
CA ASP A 397 -0.14 19.52 -7.80
C ASP A 397 1.28 18.96 -7.94
N SER A 398 1.44 17.62 -7.84
CA SER A 398 2.77 16.98 -7.86
C SER A 398 3.15 16.39 -9.22
N LEU A 399 2.16 15.97 -10.02
CA LEU A 399 2.39 15.39 -11.35
C LEU A 399 1.99 16.32 -12.52
N ASP A 400 1.49 17.53 -12.22
CA ASP A 400 1.07 18.54 -13.20
C ASP A 400 0.05 18.03 -14.24
N ILE A 401 -0.85 17.14 -13.79
CA ILE A 401 -1.91 16.59 -14.64
C ILE A 401 -3.09 17.56 -14.69
N HIS A 402 -3.44 18.00 -15.89
CA HIS A 402 -4.52 18.96 -16.10
C HIS A 402 -5.89 18.41 -15.61
N ARG A 403 -6.64 19.26 -14.90
CA ARG A 403 -7.93 18.92 -14.27
C ARG A 403 -8.95 18.29 -15.23
N SER A 404 -8.96 18.70 -16.50
CA SER A 404 -9.88 18.16 -17.51
C SER A 404 -9.68 16.67 -17.82
N ARG A 405 -8.53 16.09 -17.43
CA ARG A 405 -8.24 14.65 -17.58
C ARG A 405 -8.69 13.83 -16.39
N LEU A 406 -8.96 14.46 -15.24
CA LEU A 406 -9.26 13.77 -13.98
C LEU A 406 -10.76 13.55 -13.85
N VAL A 407 -11.17 12.29 -13.73
CA VAL A 407 -12.56 11.87 -13.59
C VAL A 407 -12.77 11.31 -12.19
N SER A 408 -13.64 11.94 -11.42
CA SER A 408 -14.01 11.47 -10.08
C SER A 408 -14.91 10.25 -10.18
N LEU A 409 -14.58 9.20 -9.44
CA LEU A 409 -15.32 7.94 -9.38
C LEU A 409 -15.68 7.64 -7.92
N GLY A 410 -16.96 7.38 -7.66
CA GLY A 410 -17.50 7.25 -6.32
C GLY A 410 -17.65 5.82 -5.82
N SER A 411 -17.63 4.81 -6.71
CA SER A 411 -17.86 3.40 -6.33
C SER A 411 -17.03 2.40 -7.13
N PRO A 412 -16.85 1.16 -6.63
CA PRO A 412 -16.21 0.07 -7.38
C PRO A 412 -16.90 -0.25 -8.72
N GLU A 413 -18.22 -0.10 -8.81
CA GLU A 413 -18.98 -0.30 -10.04
C GLU A 413 -18.71 0.81 -11.06
N GLU A 414 -18.51 2.05 -10.60
CA GLU A 414 -18.05 3.14 -11.44
C GLU A 414 -16.62 2.90 -11.95
N TYR A 415 -15.75 2.27 -11.14
CA TYR A 415 -14.40 1.89 -11.58
C TYR A 415 -14.47 0.92 -12.75
N GLU A 416 -15.24 -0.15 -12.59
CA GLU A 416 -15.41 -1.16 -13.64
C GLU A 416 -16.02 -0.55 -14.90
N SER A 417 -17.13 0.18 -14.77
CA SER A 417 -17.82 0.75 -15.92
C SER A 417 -16.98 1.81 -16.65
N ALA A 418 -16.17 2.60 -15.94
CA ALA A 418 -15.29 3.58 -16.54
C ALA A 418 -14.12 2.92 -17.28
N LEU A 419 -13.50 1.89 -16.70
CA LEU A 419 -12.42 1.13 -17.34
C LEU A 419 -12.90 0.32 -18.54
N ARG A 420 -14.09 -0.30 -18.47
CA ARG A 420 -14.66 -1.07 -19.60
C ARG A 420 -15.07 -0.20 -20.78
N ARG A 421 -15.58 1.02 -20.53
CA ARG A 421 -15.89 1.97 -21.62
C ARG A 421 -14.61 2.42 -22.33
N GLY A 422 -13.51 2.55 -21.59
CA GLY A 422 -12.23 3.02 -22.10
C GLY A 422 -12.25 4.50 -22.49
N PRO A 423 -11.09 5.08 -22.85
CA PRO A 423 -10.96 6.52 -23.07
C PRO A 423 -11.71 7.02 -24.32
N THR A 424 -12.00 6.15 -25.28
CA THR A 424 -12.69 6.50 -26.54
C THR A 424 -14.21 6.59 -26.39
N ASN A 425 -14.82 5.83 -25.47
CA ASN A 425 -16.27 5.82 -25.26
C ASN A 425 -16.71 6.60 -24.00
N GLY A 426 -15.95 7.65 -23.65
CA GLY A 426 -16.24 8.51 -22.49
C GLY A 426 -15.96 7.88 -21.12
N GLY A 427 -15.16 6.81 -21.07
CA GLY A 427 -14.59 6.24 -19.85
C GLY A 427 -13.17 6.75 -19.58
N VAL A 428 -12.39 5.97 -18.84
CA VAL A 428 -11.01 6.31 -18.46
C VAL A 428 -10.04 5.27 -18.99
N ALA A 429 -8.77 5.66 -19.18
CA ALA A 429 -7.74 4.73 -19.63
C ALA A 429 -7.14 3.90 -18.48
N ALA A 430 -7.05 4.52 -17.31
CA ALA A 430 -6.65 3.88 -16.06
C ALA A 430 -7.24 4.63 -14.87
N ILE A 431 -7.20 3.99 -13.70
CA ILE A 431 -7.57 4.57 -12.41
C ILE A 431 -6.32 4.66 -11.56
N VAL A 432 -6.14 5.78 -10.86
CA VAL A 432 -5.09 5.97 -9.86
C VAL A 432 -5.73 5.98 -8.49
N ASP A 433 -5.33 5.02 -7.66
CA ASP A 433 -5.88 4.89 -6.32
C ASP A 433 -4.92 4.15 -5.37
N GLU A 434 -5.27 4.13 -4.09
CA GLU A 434 -4.52 3.47 -3.03
C GLU A 434 -4.59 1.93 -3.12
N ILE A 435 -3.49 1.26 -2.80
CA ILE A 435 -3.37 -0.22 -2.88
C ILE A 435 -4.55 -0.95 -2.21
N PRO A 436 -4.96 -0.65 -0.97
CA PRO A 436 -6.02 -1.42 -0.31
C PRO A 436 -7.36 -1.40 -1.06
N TYR A 437 -7.76 -0.25 -1.63
CA TYR A 437 -8.98 -0.15 -2.44
C TYR A 437 -8.86 -0.95 -3.72
N VAL A 438 -7.70 -0.88 -4.39
CA VAL A 438 -7.46 -1.61 -5.63
C VAL A 438 -7.41 -3.12 -5.38
N GLU A 439 -6.80 -3.58 -4.29
CA GLU A 439 -6.79 -5.00 -3.92
C GLU A 439 -8.21 -5.51 -3.63
N LEU A 440 -9.01 -4.74 -2.91
CA LEU A 440 -10.41 -5.09 -2.65
C LEU A 440 -11.22 -5.14 -3.95
N PHE A 441 -10.99 -4.22 -4.90
CA PHE A 441 -11.59 -4.25 -6.24
C PHE A 441 -11.15 -5.49 -7.05
N LEU A 442 -9.86 -5.79 -7.11
CA LEU A 442 -9.29 -6.94 -7.82
C LEU A 442 -9.66 -8.30 -7.19
N SER A 443 -10.03 -8.31 -5.91
CA SER A 443 -10.58 -9.50 -5.26
C SER A 443 -11.88 -9.97 -5.94
N LYS A 444 -12.66 -9.05 -6.50
CA LYS A 444 -13.94 -9.34 -7.15
C LYS A 444 -13.81 -9.42 -8.69
N GLN A 445 -12.87 -8.69 -9.31
CA GLN A 445 -12.76 -8.55 -10.77
C GLN A 445 -11.40 -9.04 -11.30
N SER A 446 -11.42 -9.96 -12.28
CA SER A 446 -10.21 -10.58 -12.86
C SER A 446 -9.70 -9.94 -14.16
N ASP A 447 -10.47 -9.04 -14.77
CA ASP A 447 -10.15 -8.45 -16.08
C ASP A 447 -9.23 -7.22 -15.99
N PHE A 448 -8.89 -6.81 -14.77
CA PHE A 448 -8.06 -5.65 -14.47
C PHE A 448 -6.84 -6.06 -13.65
N GLY A 449 -5.83 -5.21 -13.64
CA GLY A 449 -4.63 -5.44 -12.85
C GLY A 449 -3.90 -4.14 -12.52
N ILE A 450 -3.06 -4.22 -11.49
CA ILE A 450 -2.10 -3.16 -11.17
C ILE A 450 -1.00 -3.18 -12.22
N VAL A 451 -0.71 -2.02 -12.82
CA VAL A 451 0.35 -1.87 -13.80
C VAL A 451 1.40 -0.85 -13.35
N GLY A 452 2.66 -1.21 -13.52
CA GLY A 452 3.79 -0.41 -13.06
C GLY A 452 4.09 -0.62 -11.57
N GLN A 453 4.94 0.24 -11.03
CA GLN A 453 5.31 0.23 -9.61
C GLN A 453 4.47 1.23 -8.82
N THR A 454 4.33 0.96 -7.53
CA THR A 454 3.83 1.93 -6.56
C THR A 454 4.71 3.18 -6.58
N PHE A 455 4.11 4.36 -6.75
CA PHE A 455 4.87 5.59 -6.96
C PHE A 455 4.73 6.60 -5.82
N THR A 456 3.97 6.26 -4.77
CA THR A 456 4.00 6.93 -3.48
C THR A 456 4.23 5.93 -2.37
N ARG A 457 4.87 6.39 -1.28
CA ARG A 457 4.98 5.65 -0.02
C ARG A 457 4.21 6.43 1.02
N SER A 458 3.04 5.90 1.38
CA SER A 458 2.15 6.52 2.36
C SER A 458 1.72 5.46 3.37
N GLY A 459 0.92 5.88 4.34
CA GLY A 459 0.25 4.98 5.26
C GLY A 459 -1.07 5.59 5.71
N TRP A 460 -1.97 4.75 6.19
CA TRP A 460 -3.13 5.22 6.94
C TRP A 460 -2.78 5.37 8.41
N GLY A 461 -3.23 6.46 9.02
CA GLY A 461 -3.02 6.76 10.43
C GLY A 461 -4.21 7.48 11.03
N PHE A 462 -4.39 7.35 12.33
CA PHE A 462 -5.40 8.12 13.05
C PHE A 462 -4.91 9.55 13.25
N ALA A 463 -5.79 10.52 13.03
CA ALA A 463 -5.47 11.94 13.16
C ALA A 463 -5.90 12.45 14.53
N PHE A 464 -5.04 13.21 15.19
CA PHE A 464 -5.30 13.84 16.48
C PHE A 464 -4.96 15.32 16.41
N GLN A 465 -5.54 16.11 17.32
CA GLN A 465 -5.15 17.51 17.46
C GLN A 465 -3.63 17.65 17.64
N LYS A 466 -3.09 18.72 17.06
CA LYS A 466 -1.65 18.98 17.09
C LYS A 466 -1.16 19.13 18.54
N GLY A 467 -0.10 18.40 18.88
CA GLY A 467 0.45 18.32 20.23
C GLY A 467 -0.27 17.31 21.15
N SER A 468 -1.22 16.51 20.63
CA SER A 468 -1.91 15.51 21.43
C SER A 468 -0.97 14.38 21.87
N PRO A 469 -0.82 14.13 23.19
CA PRO A 469 0.03 13.04 23.69
C PRO A 469 -0.56 11.66 23.37
N LEU A 470 -1.88 11.57 23.18
CA LEU A 470 -2.57 10.33 22.82
C LEU A 470 -2.10 9.81 21.46
N ALA A 471 -1.71 10.68 20.52
CA ALA A 471 -1.16 10.26 19.23
C ALA A 471 0.14 9.44 19.39
N ALA A 472 1.00 9.81 20.34
CA ALA A 472 2.24 9.10 20.65
C ALA A 472 1.98 7.77 21.37
N ASP A 473 1.05 7.77 22.33
CA ASP A 473 0.68 6.56 23.06
C ASP A 473 0.00 5.53 22.12
N MET A 474 -0.94 5.98 21.28
CA MET A 474 -1.59 5.16 20.26
C MET A 474 -0.60 4.65 19.21
N SER A 475 0.39 5.46 18.82
CA SER A 475 1.47 5.02 17.94
C SER A 475 2.25 3.85 18.51
N THR A 476 2.57 3.91 19.80
CA THR A 476 3.29 2.84 20.51
C THR A 476 2.43 1.58 20.60
N ALA A 477 1.12 1.75 20.86
CA ALA A 477 0.16 0.65 20.85
C ALA A 477 0.00 -0.02 19.47
N ILE A 478 -0.03 0.76 18.38
CA ILE A 478 -0.06 0.25 17.00
C ILE A 478 1.19 -0.59 16.71
N LEU A 479 2.37 -0.13 17.13
CA LEU A 479 3.61 -0.89 16.96
C LEU A 479 3.57 -2.21 17.75
N ASN A 480 3.06 -2.22 18.98
CA ASN A 480 2.89 -3.45 19.76
C ASN A 480 1.91 -4.43 19.09
N LEU A 481 0.82 -3.93 18.51
CA LEU A 481 -0.14 -4.74 17.72
C LEU A 481 0.51 -5.34 16.46
N ALA A 482 1.37 -4.57 15.79
CA ALA A 482 2.12 -5.02 14.63
C ALA A 482 3.14 -6.11 15.01
N GLU A 483 3.95 -5.88 16.06
CA GLU A 483 4.97 -6.82 16.54
C GLU A 483 4.39 -8.14 17.07
N SER A 484 3.18 -8.10 17.64
CA SER A 484 2.46 -9.30 18.10
C SER A 484 1.73 -10.06 17.00
N GLY A 485 1.70 -9.55 15.77
CA GLY A 485 0.95 -10.11 14.64
C GLY A 485 -0.57 -10.03 14.79
N GLN A 486 -1.08 -9.25 15.76
CA GLN A 486 -2.52 -9.03 15.93
C GLN A 486 -3.08 -8.09 14.86
N LEU A 487 -2.28 -7.11 14.43
CA LEU A 487 -2.66 -6.18 13.36
C LEU A 487 -3.00 -6.93 12.06
N GLU A 488 -2.18 -7.90 11.68
CA GLU A 488 -2.40 -8.76 10.52
C GLU A 488 -3.65 -9.63 10.68
N LYS A 489 -3.91 -10.18 11.87
CA LYS A 489 -5.15 -10.94 12.14
C LYS A 489 -6.42 -10.08 12.01
N ILE A 490 -6.38 -8.82 12.44
CA ILE A 490 -7.50 -7.89 12.28
C ILE A 490 -7.67 -7.57 10.80
N HIS A 491 -6.60 -7.27 10.08
CA HIS A 491 -6.64 -7.08 8.63
C HIS A 491 -7.27 -8.29 7.92
N ASP A 492 -6.81 -9.49 8.24
CA ASP A 492 -7.28 -10.71 7.59
C ASP A 492 -8.75 -11.02 7.90
N LYS A 493 -9.20 -10.76 9.14
CA LYS A 493 -10.60 -10.89 9.54
C LYS A 493 -11.55 -10.09 8.63
N TRP A 494 -11.12 -8.90 8.18
CA TRP A 494 -11.94 -8.00 7.37
C TRP A 494 -11.81 -8.24 5.87
N PHE A 495 -10.58 -8.44 5.37
CA PHE A 495 -10.32 -8.48 3.93
C PHE A 495 -10.02 -9.88 3.38
N CYS A 496 -9.85 -10.87 4.25
CA CYS A 496 -9.44 -12.23 3.89
C CYS A 496 -10.46 -13.27 4.38
N LYS A 497 -11.42 -13.62 3.52
CA LYS A 497 -12.28 -14.80 3.75
C LYS A 497 -11.54 -16.08 3.31
N PRO A 498 -11.74 -17.22 3.99
CA PRO A 498 -11.10 -18.48 3.61
C PRO A 498 -11.40 -18.81 2.14
N GLY A 499 -10.36 -18.88 1.31
CA GLY A 499 -10.44 -19.16 -0.13
C GLY A 499 -10.23 -17.98 -1.08
N SER A 500 -10.11 -16.73 -0.58
CA SER A 500 -10.14 -15.50 -1.40
C SER A 500 -8.94 -14.56 -1.26
N CYS A 501 -8.00 -14.83 -0.34
CA CYS A 501 -6.82 -13.98 -0.17
C CYS A 501 -5.92 -13.98 -1.43
N PRO A 502 -5.30 -12.85 -1.79
CA PRO A 502 -4.34 -12.75 -2.88
C PRO A 502 -3.18 -13.76 -2.75
N GLU A 503 -2.71 -14.05 -1.54
CA GLU A 503 -1.68 -15.07 -1.29
C GLU A 503 -2.16 -16.49 -1.61
N GLU A 504 -3.44 -16.81 -1.34
CA GLU A 504 -4.04 -18.07 -1.76
C GLU A 504 -4.34 -18.11 -3.26
N ARG A 505 -4.62 -16.98 -3.90
CA ARG A 505 -4.65 -16.91 -5.38
C ARG A 505 -3.27 -17.12 -5.96
N MET A 506 -2.21 -16.54 -5.40
CA MET A 506 -0.83 -16.79 -5.82
C MET A 506 -0.47 -18.28 -5.69
N ARG A 507 -0.89 -18.94 -4.59
CA ARG A 507 -0.74 -20.40 -4.41
C ARG A 507 -1.66 -21.24 -5.29
N LYS A 508 -2.89 -20.79 -5.62
CA LYS A 508 -3.79 -21.48 -6.57
C LYS A 508 -3.44 -21.22 -8.03
N SER A 509 -2.75 -20.13 -8.34
CA SER A 509 -2.13 -19.84 -9.62
C SER A 509 -0.78 -20.53 -9.80
N GLU A 510 -0.41 -21.47 -8.91
CA GLU A 510 0.61 -22.49 -9.20
C GLU A 510 0.14 -23.54 -10.23
N ASP A 511 -1.02 -23.36 -10.87
CA ASP A 511 -1.25 -24.01 -12.16
C ASP A 511 -0.47 -23.28 -13.27
N ASN A 512 0.86 -23.26 -13.16
CA ASN A 512 1.79 -23.05 -14.28
C ASN A 512 1.75 -24.25 -15.25
N ARG A 513 0.55 -24.80 -15.49
CA ARG A 513 0.31 -25.93 -16.37
C ARG A 513 0.01 -25.38 -17.75
N LEU A 514 0.75 -25.86 -18.73
CA LEU A 514 0.50 -25.52 -20.13
C LEU A 514 -0.89 -26.02 -20.53
N HIS A 515 -1.80 -25.10 -20.84
CA HIS A 515 -3.12 -25.45 -21.33
C HIS A 515 -3.07 -25.91 -22.79
N LEU A 516 -3.89 -26.91 -23.14
CA LEU A 516 -4.04 -27.41 -24.51
C LEU A 516 -4.33 -26.27 -25.51
N LYS A 517 -5.07 -25.25 -25.07
CA LYS A 517 -5.45 -24.08 -25.87
C LYS A 517 -4.22 -23.34 -26.43
N SER A 518 -3.11 -23.27 -25.68
CA SER A 518 -1.90 -22.56 -26.10
C SER A 518 -1.13 -23.26 -27.24
N PHE A 519 -1.32 -24.58 -27.40
CA PHE A 519 -0.70 -25.39 -28.47
C PHE A 519 -1.70 -25.98 -29.46
N LEU A 520 -2.97 -25.56 -29.40
CA LEU A 520 -4.02 -26.12 -30.23
C LEU A 520 -3.67 -26.04 -31.72
N ALA A 521 -3.17 -24.90 -32.20
CA ALA A 521 -2.82 -24.75 -33.61
C ALA A 521 -1.67 -25.70 -34.02
N LEU A 522 -0.67 -25.90 -33.15
CA LEU A 522 0.44 -26.84 -33.41
C LEU A 522 -0.06 -28.28 -33.58
N TYR A 523 -0.92 -28.74 -32.68
CA TYR A 523 -1.53 -30.08 -32.78
C TYR A 523 -2.45 -30.20 -33.99
N SER A 524 -3.22 -29.15 -34.32
CA SER A 524 -4.05 -29.11 -35.53
C SER A 524 -3.22 -29.24 -36.80
N PHE A 525 -2.09 -28.53 -36.91
CA PHE A 525 -1.18 -28.67 -38.07
C PHE A 525 -0.66 -30.10 -38.21
N CYS A 526 -0.16 -30.68 -37.12
CA CYS A 526 0.33 -32.06 -37.14
C CYS A 526 -0.76 -33.04 -37.61
N GLY A 527 -1.98 -32.90 -37.07
CA GLY A 527 -3.14 -33.70 -37.47
C GLY A 527 -3.49 -33.56 -38.94
N ILE A 528 -3.53 -32.33 -39.48
CA ILE A 528 -3.83 -32.07 -40.89
C ILE A 528 -2.78 -32.70 -41.80
N PHE A 529 -1.48 -32.53 -41.51
CA PHE A 529 -0.41 -33.12 -42.32
C PHE A 529 -0.43 -34.65 -42.27
N ALA A 530 -0.65 -35.25 -41.09
CA ALA A 530 -0.76 -36.70 -40.94
C ALA A 530 -1.95 -37.27 -41.73
N LEU A 531 -3.13 -36.64 -41.61
CA LEU A 531 -4.31 -37.03 -42.37
C LEU A 531 -4.07 -36.89 -43.87
N THR A 532 -3.51 -35.77 -44.33
CA THR A 532 -3.24 -35.53 -45.74
C THR A 532 -2.26 -36.57 -46.31
N ALA A 533 -1.19 -36.88 -45.57
CA ALA A 533 -0.24 -37.92 -45.96
C ALA A 533 -0.90 -39.30 -46.02
N PHE A 534 -1.73 -39.63 -45.02
CA PHE A 534 -2.49 -40.87 -44.99
C PHE A 534 -3.49 -40.97 -46.14
N PHE A 535 -4.22 -39.90 -46.46
CA PHE A 535 -5.12 -39.83 -47.60
C PHE A 535 -4.39 -40.01 -48.94
N ILE A 536 -3.25 -39.33 -49.13
CA ILE A 536 -2.44 -39.48 -50.34
C ILE A 536 -1.93 -40.93 -50.45
N PHE A 537 -1.49 -41.52 -49.34
CA PHE A 537 -1.05 -42.90 -49.29
C PHE A 537 -2.19 -43.88 -49.63
N LEU A 538 -3.37 -43.72 -49.03
CA LEU A 538 -4.55 -44.51 -49.34
C LEU A 538 -4.96 -44.39 -50.82
N ILE A 539 -4.98 -43.18 -51.37
CA ILE A 539 -5.29 -42.95 -52.79
C ILE A 539 -4.27 -43.68 -53.68
N ARG A 540 -2.98 -43.66 -53.33
CA ARG A 540 -1.94 -44.39 -54.06
C ARG A 540 -2.12 -45.90 -53.94
N ALA A 541 -2.36 -46.42 -52.74
CA ALA A 541 -2.58 -47.83 -52.50
C ALA A 541 -3.81 -48.35 -53.25
N VAL A 542 -4.92 -47.61 -53.21
CA VAL A 542 -6.15 -47.93 -53.96
C VAL A 542 -5.90 -47.86 -55.46
N ARG A 543 -5.20 -46.85 -55.98
CA ARG A 543 -4.84 -46.79 -57.41
C ARG A 543 -3.94 -47.96 -57.83
N GLN A 544 -2.99 -48.36 -56.99
CA GLN A 544 -2.13 -49.52 -57.25
C GLN A 544 -2.91 -50.84 -57.21
N TYR A 545 -3.83 -50.99 -56.25
CA TYR A 545 -4.70 -52.15 -56.16
C TYR A 545 -5.67 -52.24 -57.35
N ILE A 546 -6.29 -51.11 -57.75
CA ILE A 546 -7.12 -51.06 -58.96
C ILE A 546 -6.26 -51.49 -60.16
N LYS A 547 -5.07 -50.90 -60.35
CA LYS A 547 -4.17 -51.27 -61.45
C LYS A 547 -3.72 -52.74 -61.40
N TYR A 548 -3.57 -53.34 -60.22
CA TYR A 548 -3.27 -54.76 -60.03
C TYR A 548 -4.48 -55.63 -60.39
N ALA A 549 -5.67 -55.29 -59.90
CA ALA A 549 -6.92 -55.98 -60.19
C ALA A 549 -7.29 -55.91 -61.68
N THR A 550 -7.13 -54.75 -62.33
CA THR A 550 -7.33 -54.60 -63.78
C THR A 550 -6.28 -55.35 -64.60
N LYS A 551 -5.07 -55.58 -64.08
CA LYS A 551 -4.05 -56.42 -64.76
C LYS A 551 -4.26 -57.92 -64.56
N GLN A 552 -4.94 -58.35 -63.50
CA GLN A 552 -5.41 -59.73 -63.37
C GLN A 552 -6.68 -60.01 -64.19
N MET A 553 -7.48 -58.98 -64.48
CA MET A 553 -8.72 -59.07 -65.26
C MET A 553 -8.51 -58.56 -66.69
N ASP A 554 -8.00 -59.42 -67.58
CA ASP A 554 -8.39 -59.52 -69.00
C ASP A 554 -7.59 -60.63 -69.74
N PRO A 555 -8.14 -61.39 -70.72
CA PRO A 555 -9.48 -61.98 -70.80
C PRO A 555 -9.44 -63.46 -71.26
N SER A 556 -9.81 -64.42 -70.42
CA SER A 556 -10.16 -65.77 -70.89
C SER A 556 -11.13 -66.48 -69.94
N ALA A 557 -12.31 -65.90 -69.76
CA ALA A 557 -13.48 -66.62 -69.24
C ALA A 557 -14.74 -65.77 -69.46
N SER A 558 -15.14 -65.63 -70.73
CA SER A 558 -16.51 -65.24 -71.05
C SER A 558 -17.43 -66.43 -70.81
N SER A 559 -18.17 -66.45 -69.70
CA SER A 559 -19.59 -66.83 -69.71
C SER A 559 -20.23 -66.76 -68.32
N LEU A 560 -21.46 -66.22 -68.33
CA LEU A 560 -22.59 -66.43 -67.42
C LEU A 560 -22.85 -65.48 -66.23
N SER A 561 -23.84 -64.63 -66.53
CA SER A 561 -24.99 -64.20 -65.72
C SER A 561 -24.77 -63.33 -64.48
N MET A 562 -25.23 -62.11 -64.65
CA MET A 562 -25.57 -61.08 -63.69
C MET A 562 -26.61 -61.59 -62.66
N SER A 563 -26.25 -61.58 -61.37
CA SER A 563 -27.21 -61.40 -60.28
C SER A 563 -26.60 -60.52 -59.20
N SER A 564 -27.46 -59.72 -58.60
CA SER A 564 -27.20 -58.42 -58.00
C SER A 564 -26.75 -58.47 -56.53
N ASN A 565 -25.78 -57.59 -56.23
CA ASN A 565 -25.62 -56.77 -55.02
C ASN A 565 -25.30 -57.44 -53.66
N ILE A 566 -24.31 -56.80 -53.00
CA ILE A 566 -23.95 -56.85 -51.57
C ILE A 566 -23.11 -58.06 -51.07
N VAL A 567 -22.06 -58.46 -51.78
CA VAL A 567 -20.89 -59.15 -51.14
C VAL A 567 -19.54 -58.72 -51.73
N PHE A 568 -19.49 -57.69 -52.59
CA PHE A 568 -18.22 -57.25 -53.19
C PHE A 568 -17.33 -56.47 -52.21
N GLY A 569 -17.90 -55.87 -51.16
CA GLY A 569 -17.16 -55.08 -50.18
C GLY A 569 -16.21 -55.93 -49.32
N GLN A 570 -16.70 -57.01 -48.69
CA GLN A 570 -15.86 -57.80 -47.77
C GLN A 570 -14.74 -58.57 -48.47
N ALA A 571 -15.01 -59.16 -49.64
CA ALA A 571 -14.00 -59.89 -50.41
C ALA A 571 -12.95 -58.95 -51.01
N ALA A 572 -13.37 -57.81 -51.58
CA ALA A 572 -12.44 -56.81 -52.11
C ALA A 572 -11.62 -56.13 -51.00
N VAL A 573 -12.23 -55.86 -49.84
CA VAL A 573 -11.52 -55.31 -48.67
C VAL A 573 -10.53 -56.32 -48.10
N ARG A 574 -10.91 -57.61 -48.01
CA ARG A 574 -10.00 -58.68 -47.56
C ARG A 574 -8.82 -58.88 -48.53
N ASN A 575 -9.07 -58.80 -49.85
CA ASN A 575 -8.03 -58.88 -50.87
C ASN A 575 -7.15 -57.63 -50.90
N PHE A 576 -7.71 -56.44 -50.69
CA PHE A 576 -6.96 -55.19 -50.52
C PHE A 576 -6.07 -55.24 -49.27
N LEU A 577 -6.59 -55.75 -48.14
CA LEU A 577 -5.81 -55.91 -46.91
C LEU A 577 -4.65 -56.92 -47.08
N LYS A 578 -4.87 -58.03 -47.80
CA LYS A 578 -3.79 -58.97 -48.15
C LYS A 578 -2.73 -58.33 -49.05
N PHE A 579 -3.14 -57.54 -50.05
CA PHE A 579 -2.23 -56.77 -50.90
C PHE A 579 -1.47 -55.68 -50.11
N PHE A 580 -2.12 -55.08 -49.11
CA PHE A 580 -1.53 -54.08 -48.23
C PHE A 580 -0.46 -54.66 -47.30
N ASP A 581 -0.60 -55.93 -46.91
CA ASP A 581 0.36 -56.67 -46.09
C ASP A 581 1.60 -57.12 -46.90
N GLU A 582 1.52 -57.12 -48.23
CA GLU A 582 2.60 -57.52 -49.13
C GLU A 582 3.55 -56.34 -49.39
N LYS A 583 4.85 -56.54 -49.12
CA LYS A 583 5.86 -55.46 -49.20
C LYS A 583 5.83 -54.76 -50.56
N GLU A 584 5.90 -53.42 -50.56
CA GLU A 584 5.89 -52.58 -51.78
C GLU A 584 6.96 -52.99 -52.81
N GLU A 585 8.08 -53.59 -52.36
CA GLU A 585 9.13 -54.15 -53.22
C GLU A 585 8.70 -55.40 -53.98
N ALA A 586 7.87 -56.28 -53.40
CA ALA A 586 7.32 -57.46 -54.06
C ALA A 586 6.31 -57.07 -55.14
N VAL A 587 5.47 -56.07 -54.86
CA VAL A 587 4.50 -55.50 -55.82
C VAL A 587 5.21 -54.81 -56.99
N LYS A 588 6.27 -54.03 -56.73
CA LYS A 588 7.09 -53.42 -57.79
C LYS A 588 7.85 -54.46 -58.61
N GLY A 589 8.36 -55.52 -57.98
CA GLY A 589 9.01 -56.64 -58.67
C GLY A 589 8.07 -57.36 -59.65
N PHE A 590 6.81 -57.58 -59.26
CA PHE A 590 5.76 -58.14 -60.14
C PHE A 590 5.52 -57.28 -61.39
N PHE A 591 5.46 -55.95 -61.24
CA PHE A 591 5.28 -55.06 -62.38
C PHE A 591 6.53 -54.94 -63.27
N ALA A 592 7.74 -55.12 -62.71
CA ALA A 592 8.99 -55.11 -63.46
C ALA A 592 9.22 -56.40 -64.25
N GLN A 593 8.84 -57.58 -63.72
CA GLN A 593 8.98 -58.86 -64.42
C GLN A 593 8.06 -59.01 -65.65
N HIS A 594 6.91 -58.33 -65.68
CA HIS A 594 6.00 -58.33 -66.84
C HIS A 594 6.27 -57.18 -67.85
N GLY A 595 7.44 -56.52 -67.75
CA GLY A 595 7.80 -55.37 -68.60
C GLY A 595 8.85 -55.62 -69.68
N ASN A 596 9.48 -56.80 -69.79
CA ASN A 596 10.57 -57.04 -70.74
C ASN A 596 10.28 -58.25 -71.66
N PRO A 597 10.01 -58.04 -72.96
CA PRO A 597 10.21 -59.07 -73.98
C PRO A 597 11.66 -58.99 -74.50
N THR A 598 12.49 -59.96 -74.13
CA THR A 598 13.79 -60.22 -74.78
C THR A 598 13.57 -60.62 -76.23
N THR A 599 14.14 -59.84 -77.15
CA THR A 599 14.26 -60.15 -78.57
C THR A 599 15.37 -61.20 -78.76
N GLN A 600 15.02 -62.42 -79.20
CA GLN A 600 15.94 -63.33 -79.88
C GLN A 600 15.66 -63.23 -81.38
N VAL A 601 16.67 -62.90 -82.18
CA VAL A 601 16.73 -63.32 -83.60
C VAL A 601 18.16 -63.76 -83.89
N SER A 602 18.29 -65.01 -84.29
CA SER A 602 19.47 -65.63 -84.89
C SER A 602 19.35 -65.60 -86.42
N GLN A 603 20.23 -64.87 -87.08
CA GLN A 603 21.05 -65.28 -88.25
C GLN A 603 22.00 -64.15 -88.64
#